data_AF-A8TBW0-F1
#
_entry.id   AF-A8TBW0-F1
#
_cell.length_a   1.000
_cell.length_b   1.000
_cell.length_c   1.000
_cell.angle_alpha   90.00
_cell.angle_beta   90.00
_cell.angle_gamma   90.00
#
_symmetry.space_group_name_H-M   'P 1'
#
loop_
_entity.id
_entity.type
_entity.pdbx_description
1 polymer ?
#
loop_
_entity_poly.entity_id
_entity_poly.type
_entity_poly.pdbx_seq_one_letter_code
_entity_poly.pdbx_strand_id
1 'polypeptide(L)'
;MRGKRLQQENEQFITDTNSEIFYRYPYLFDFLYLLRRKEWSPQDIVSRYQLTPTSITLYLRALEMLDYIELKGDDKYRFKDQGRFIFEEGSKLDTLFATRFRDEVFSHDVRPPICMGRIAITEEQEEKLANEVYNKLIEFDVQNKSGEGCKRLRNVLMTYTPGNQIFLADTIPNIDGELLKAISMANEK
;
A
#
# COMPACT_ATOMS: atom_id res chain seq x y z
N MET A 1 16.92 0.93 -17.64
CA MET A 1 15.91 1.50 -16.72
C MET A 1 14.49 1.26 -17.24
N ARG A 2 14.02 0.00 -17.21
CA ARG A 2 12.64 -0.38 -17.58
C ARG A 2 11.71 -0.29 -16.36
N GLY A 3 12.20 -0.67 -15.18
CA GLY A 3 11.49 -0.51 -13.91
C GLY A 3 11.09 0.93 -13.59
N LYS A 4 12.00 1.91 -13.76
CA LYS A 4 11.68 3.33 -13.51
C LYS A 4 10.57 3.90 -14.42
N ARG A 5 10.48 3.41 -15.67
CA ARG A 5 9.42 3.77 -16.61
C ARG A 5 8.08 3.14 -16.25
N LEU A 6 8.08 1.83 -15.96
CA LEU A 6 6.88 1.11 -15.49
C LEU A 6 6.36 1.64 -14.15
N GLN A 7 7.25 2.16 -13.31
CA GLN A 7 6.90 2.86 -12.08
C GLN A 7 6.15 4.15 -12.40
N GLN A 8 6.73 5.05 -13.20
CA GLN A 8 6.12 6.34 -13.56
C GLN A 8 4.79 6.22 -14.31
N GLU A 9 4.61 5.19 -15.14
CA GLU A 9 3.37 4.97 -15.92
C GLU A 9 2.17 4.55 -15.05
N ASN A 10 2.41 4.02 -13.84
CA ASN A 10 1.35 3.51 -12.95
C ASN A 10 1.18 4.32 -11.67
N GLU A 11 1.99 5.37 -11.48
CA GLU A 11 1.96 6.24 -10.31
C GLU A 11 0.77 7.20 -10.38
N GLN A 12 -0.05 7.18 -9.33
CA GLN A 12 -1.04 8.21 -9.08
C GLN A 12 -0.63 8.99 -7.83
N PHE A 13 -0.25 10.24 -8.03
CA PHE A 13 -0.03 11.17 -6.93
C PHE A 13 -1.37 11.49 -6.29
N ILE A 14 -1.44 11.34 -4.96
CA ILE A 14 -2.58 11.81 -4.20
C ILE A 14 -2.47 13.33 -4.12
N THR A 15 -3.51 14.04 -4.56
CA THR A 15 -3.57 15.50 -4.45
C THR A 15 -3.57 15.95 -3.00
N ASP A 16 -3.12 17.17 -2.71
CA ASP A 16 -3.07 17.72 -1.35
C ASP A 16 -4.44 17.64 -0.65
N THR A 17 -5.52 17.95 -1.38
CA THR A 17 -6.89 17.85 -0.89
C THR A 17 -7.26 16.43 -0.51
N ASN A 18 -6.99 15.45 -1.38
CA ASN A 18 -7.30 14.04 -1.10
C ASN A 18 -6.40 13.50 0.02
N SER A 19 -5.15 13.99 0.10
CA SER A 19 -4.19 13.63 1.15
C SER A 19 -4.71 14.04 2.53
N GLU A 20 -5.24 15.26 2.67
CA GLU A 20 -5.82 15.72 3.93
C GLU A 20 -7.10 14.95 4.29
N ILE A 21 -7.95 14.63 3.30
CA ILE A 21 -9.14 13.79 3.52
C ILE A 21 -8.74 12.40 4.02
N PHE A 22 -7.79 11.72 3.36
CA PHE A 22 -7.31 10.41 3.80
C PHE A 22 -6.59 10.48 5.14
N TYR A 23 -5.90 11.57 5.46
CA TYR A 23 -5.30 11.74 6.78
C TYR A 23 -6.36 11.83 7.88
N ARG A 24 -7.45 12.57 7.63
CA ARG A 24 -8.57 12.72 8.57
C ARG A 24 -9.44 11.46 8.68
N TYR A 25 -9.58 10.73 7.58
CA TYR A 25 -10.40 9.53 7.46
C TYR A 25 -9.56 8.36 6.89
N PRO A 26 -8.56 7.85 7.63
CA PRO A 26 -7.59 6.88 7.12
C PRO A 26 -8.23 5.58 6.64
N TYR A 27 -9.34 5.18 7.27
CA TYR A 27 -10.11 4.01 6.88
C TYR A 27 -10.68 4.09 5.45
N LEU A 28 -10.84 5.31 4.89
CA LEU A 28 -11.30 5.49 3.50
C LEU A 28 -10.22 5.09 2.51
N PHE A 29 -8.96 5.42 2.80
CA PHE A 29 -7.82 4.97 2.00
C PHE A 29 -7.65 3.45 2.10
N ASP A 30 -7.80 2.89 3.30
CA ASP A 30 -7.73 1.45 3.52
C ASP A 30 -8.84 0.70 2.76
N PHE A 31 -10.05 1.25 2.75
CA PHE A 31 -11.16 0.71 1.96
C PHE A 31 -10.86 0.75 0.45
N LEU A 32 -10.36 1.88 -0.07
CA LEU A 32 -9.91 2.00 -1.47
C LEU A 32 -8.84 0.97 -1.82
N TYR A 33 -7.88 0.75 -0.92
CA TYR A 33 -6.80 -0.20 -1.12
C TYR A 33 -7.32 -1.64 -1.16
N LEU A 34 -8.24 -2.00 -0.26
CA LEU A 34 -8.88 -3.32 -0.26
C LEU A 34 -9.71 -3.56 -1.53
N LEU A 35 -10.47 -2.57 -2.01
CA LEU A 35 -11.25 -2.70 -3.24
C LEU A 35 -10.40 -3.00 -4.49
N ARG A 36 -9.10 -2.65 -4.45
CA ARG A 36 -8.16 -2.91 -5.55
C ARG A 36 -7.57 -4.32 -5.53
N ARG A 37 -7.68 -5.03 -4.41
CA ARG A 37 -7.14 -6.38 -4.28
C ARG A 37 -8.01 -7.36 -5.04
N LYS A 38 -7.41 -8.12 -5.96
CA LYS A 38 -8.15 -9.13 -6.73
C LYS A 38 -8.69 -10.25 -5.85
N GLU A 39 -8.09 -10.46 -4.68
CA GLU A 39 -8.50 -11.48 -3.72
C GLU A 39 -9.73 -11.07 -2.90
N TRP A 40 -10.14 -9.80 -2.95
CA TRP A 40 -11.25 -9.27 -2.16
C TRP A 40 -12.37 -8.79 -3.07
N SER A 41 -13.55 -9.41 -2.94
CA SER A 41 -14.78 -8.81 -3.42
C SER A 41 -15.28 -7.75 -2.43
N PRO A 42 -16.12 -6.80 -2.86
CA PRO A 42 -16.79 -5.90 -1.92
C PRO A 42 -17.52 -6.63 -0.79
N GLN A 43 -18.10 -7.80 -1.07
CA GLN A 43 -18.81 -8.61 -0.06
C GLN A 43 -17.87 -9.22 0.98
N ASP A 44 -16.63 -9.53 0.61
CA ASP A 44 -15.62 -10.02 1.56
C ASP A 44 -15.24 -8.91 2.55
N ILE A 45 -15.09 -7.68 2.04
CA ILE A 45 -14.82 -6.50 2.88
C ILE A 45 -15.99 -6.27 3.84
N VAL A 46 -17.22 -6.31 3.34
CA VAL A 46 -18.44 -6.14 4.13
C VAL A 46 -18.54 -7.15 5.26
N SER A 47 -18.34 -8.42 4.93
CA SER A 47 -18.44 -9.52 5.88
C SER A 47 -17.36 -9.41 6.96
N ARG A 48 -16.13 -9.07 6.57
CA ARG A 48 -15.00 -8.92 7.51
C ARG A 48 -15.18 -7.77 8.48
N TYR A 49 -15.60 -6.62 7.98
CA TYR A 49 -15.69 -5.38 8.78
C TYR A 49 -17.10 -5.10 9.29
N GLN A 50 -18.05 -6.02 9.06
CA GLN A 50 -19.46 -5.90 9.48
C GLN A 50 -20.08 -4.56 9.03
N LEU A 51 -19.81 -4.19 7.78
CA LEU A 51 -20.30 -2.93 7.20
C LEU A 51 -21.79 -3.05 6.88
N THR A 52 -22.55 -2.00 7.21
CA THR A 52 -23.94 -1.89 6.77
C THR A 52 -24.01 -1.58 5.29
N PRO A 53 -25.12 -1.93 4.61
CA PRO A 53 -25.34 -1.55 3.21
C PRO A 53 -25.14 -0.05 2.97
N THR A 54 -25.63 0.77 3.91
CA THR A 54 -25.48 2.23 3.85
C THR A 54 -24.02 2.66 3.88
N SER A 55 -23.19 2.10 4.76
CA SER A 55 -21.77 2.45 4.83
C SER A 55 -21.03 2.13 3.53
N ILE A 56 -21.32 1.01 2.88
CA ILE A 56 -20.70 0.64 1.59
C ILE A 56 -21.05 1.68 0.53
N THR A 57 -22.34 2.04 0.41
CA THR A 57 -22.78 3.06 -0.53
C THR A 57 -22.08 4.38 -0.27
N LEU A 58 -21.96 4.79 0.99
CA LEU A 58 -21.27 6.02 1.38
C LEU A 58 -19.77 5.97 1.05
N TYR A 59 -19.10 4.84 1.28
CA TYR A 59 -17.70 4.66 0.93
C TYR A 59 -17.48 4.76 -0.59
N LEU A 60 -18.29 4.07 -1.38
CA LEU A 60 -18.23 4.12 -2.84
C LEU A 60 -18.50 5.54 -3.35
N ARG A 61 -19.48 6.25 -2.78
CA ARG A 61 -19.76 7.66 -3.12
C ARG A 61 -18.61 8.58 -2.73
N ALA A 62 -18.00 8.39 -1.57
CA ALA A 62 -16.83 9.15 -1.14
C ALA A 62 -15.68 8.99 -2.15
N LEU A 63 -15.39 7.76 -2.58
CA LEU A 63 -14.34 7.49 -3.56
C LEU A 63 -14.66 8.04 -4.96
N GLU A 64 -15.95 8.09 -5.34
CA GLU A 64 -16.38 8.75 -6.57
C GLU A 64 -16.18 10.28 -6.49
N MET A 65 -16.52 10.91 -5.37
CA MET A 65 -16.32 12.35 -5.14
C MET A 65 -14.85 12.76 -5.09
N LEU A 66 -13.96 11.84 -4.69
CA LEU A 66 -12.51 12.00 -4.71
C LEU A 66 -11.86 11.63 -6.05
N ASP A 67 -12.67 11.28 -7.05
CA ASP A 67 -12.25 10.94 -8.42
C ASP A 67 -11.40 9.66 -8.56
N TYR A 68 -11.49 8.72 -7.61
CA TYR A 68 -10.79 7.43 -7.70
C TYR A 68 -11.59 6.36 -8.44
N ILE A 69 -12.93 6.43 -8.36
CA ILE A 69 -13.82 5.51 -9.03
C ILE A 69 -14.93 6.25 -9.78
N GLU A 70 -15.59 5.54 -10.67
CA GLU A 70 -16.83 5.94 -11.32
C GLU A 70 -17.88 4.88 -11.04
N LEU A 71 -19.03 5.27 -10.48
CA LEU A 71 -20.12 4.33 -10.25
C LEU A 71 -20.93 4.09 -11.53
N LYS A 72 -21.31 2.83 -11.73
CA LYS A 72 -22.10 2.36 -12.88
C LYS A 72 -23.53 1.91 -12.49
N GLY A 73 -23.92 2.13 -11.24
CA GLY A 73 -25.17 1.61 -10.64
C GLY A 73 -24.99 0.24 -9.97
N ASP A 74 -25.90 -0.13 -9.06
CA ASP A 74 -25.90 -1.40 -8.31
C ASP A 74 -24.53 -1.84 -7.75
N ASP A 75 -23.86 -0.95 -7.00
CA ASP A 75 -22.53 -1.16 -6.40
C ASP A 75 -21.42 -1.54 -7.39
N LYS A 76 -21.67 -1.40 -8.70
CA LYS A 76 -20.65 -1.56 -9.73
C LYS A 76 -19.86 -0.28 -9.86
N TYR A 77 -18.55 -0.42 -9.90
CA TYR A 77 -17.63 0.69 -10.05
C TYR A 77 -16.53 0.37 -11.06
N ARG A 78 -15.92 1.42 -11.60
CA ARG A 78 -14.70 1.35 -12.42
C ARG A 78 -13.66 2.26 -11.80
N PHE A 79 -12.45 1.74 -11.59
CA PHE A 79 -11.32 2.56 -11.18
C PHE A 79 -10.90 3.54 -12.29
N LYS A 80 -10.59 4.77 -11.91
CA LYS A 80 -10.09 5.80 -12.84
C LYS A 80 -8.57 5.78 -12.99
N ASP A 81 -7.86 5.09 -12.10
CA ASP A 81 -6.39 5.00 -12.07
C ASP A 81 -5.85 3.55 -12.04
N GLN A 82 -4.54 3.41 -12.26
CA GLN A 82 -3.80 2.14 -12.38
C GLN A 82 -3.29 1.54 -11.05
N GLY A 83 -3.52 2.19 -9.90
CA GLY A 83 -3.46 1.55 -8.58
C GLY A 83 -2.17 1.67 -7.77
N ARG A 84 -1.19 2.49 -8.18
CA ARG A 84 -0.02 2.79 -7.33
C ARG A 84 -0.07 4.21 -6.78
N PHE A 85 -0.59 4.33 -5.56
CA PHE A 85 -0.68 5.61 -4.86
C PHE A 85 0.68 6.09 -4.36
N ILE A 86 1.05 7.30 -4.74
CA ILE A 86 2.24 8.01 -4.26
C ILE A 86 1.80 9.12 -3.33
N PHE A 87 2.39 9.12 -2.14
CA PHE A 87 2.15 10.16 -1.14
C PHE A 87 3.21 11.22 -1.33
N GLU A 88 2.84 12.49 -1.17
CA GLU A 88 3.82 13.56 -1.14
C GLU A 88 4.70 13.42 0.11
N GLU A 89 6.02 13.43 -0.10
CA GLU A 89 7.00 13.32 0.97
C GLU A 89 6.82 14.44 2.00
N GLY A 90 6.73 14.08 3.28
CA GLY A 90 6.53 15.04 4.36
C GLY A 90 5.08 15.51 4.56
N SER A 91 4.13 15.05 3.73
CA SER A 91 2.71 15.26 4.01
C SER A 91 2.27 14.56 5.30
N LYS A 92 1.13 14.98 5.87
CA LYS A 92 0.58 14.31 7.07
C LYS A 92 0.26 12.84 6.80
N LEU A 93 -0.22 12.53 5.59
CA LEU A 93 -0.53 11.16 5.17
C LEU A 93 0.73 10.31 5.03
N ASP A 94 1.80 10.86 4.46
CA ASP A 94 3.12 10.22 4.41
C ASP A 94 3.67 9.95 5.81
N THR A 95 3.59 10.93 6.71
CA THR A 95 4.01 10.78 8.11
C THR A 95 3.21 9.69 8.85
N LEU A 96 1.89 9.65 8.64
CA LEU A 96 1.01 8.62 9.20
C LEU A 96 1.42 7.23 8.70
N PHE A 97 1.62 7.08 7.39
CA PHE A 97 2.06 5.82 6.82
C PHE A 97 3.43 5.40 7.33
N ALA A 98 4.41 6.31 7.37
CA ALA A 98 5.74 6.03 7.88
C ALA A 98 5.71 5.58 9.35
N THR A 99 4.79 6.12 10.15
CA THR A 99 4.57 5.71 11.55
C THR A 99 4.02 4.29 11.61
N ARG A 100 2.92 4.00 10.88
CA ARG A 100 2.33 2.65 10.83
C ARG A 100 3.31 1.59 10.29
N PHE A 101 4.06 1.95 9.24
CA PHE A 101 5.10 1.11 8.67
C PHE A 101 6.19 0.79 9.69
N ARG A 102 6.63 1.80 10.44
CA ARG A 102 7.65 1.66 11.47
C ARG A 102 7.17 0.77 12.62
N ASP A 103 5.94 0.95 13.08
CA ASP A 103 5.35 0.14 14.15
C ASP A 103 5.29 -1.34 13.75
N GLU A 104 4.87 -1.62 12.51
CA GLU A 104 4.87 -2.98 11.95
C GLU A 104 6.30 -3.55 11.91
N VAL A 105 7.27 -2.81 11.38
CA VAL A 105 8.66 -3.25 11.30
C VAL A 105 9.28 -3.50 12.68
N PHE A 106 8.92 -2.70 13.68
CA PHE A 106 9.39 -2.88 15.05
C PHE A 106 8.63 -3.94 15.84
N SER A 107 7.49 -4.43 15.35
CA SER A 107 6.78 -5.56 15.96
C SER A 107 7.53 -6.89 15.77
N HIS A 108 8.47 -6.95 14.82
CA HIS A 108 9.30 -8.12 14.57
C HIS A 108 10.53 -8.16 15.49
N ASP A 109 10.81 -9.35 16.04
CA ASP A 109 11.98 -9.60 16.92
C ASP A 109 13.33 -9.28 16.26
N VAL A 110 13.39 -9.37 14.93
CA VAL A 110 14.58 -9.06 14.13
C VAL A 110 14.27 -7.94 13.15
N ARG A 111 14.93 -6.78 13.33
CA ARG A 111 14.75 -5.61 12.48
C ARG A 111 15.37 -5.84 11.09
N PRO A 112 14.61 -5.77 10.00
CA PRO A 112 15.13 -5.99 8.66
C PRO A 112 16.04 -4.82 8.22
N PRO A 113 17.24 -5.10 7.68
CA PRO A 113 18.17 -4.07 7.19
C PRO A 113 17.74 -3.46 5.84
N ILE A 114 16.81 -4.10 5.13
CA ILE A 114 16.18 -3.60 3.90
C ILE A 114 14.67 -3.68 4.09
N CYS A 115 13.97 -2.56 3.92
CA CYS A 115 12.54 -2.43 4.09
C CYS A 115 11.92 -1.90 2.81
N MET A 116 10.98 -2.65 2.22
CA MET A 116 10.21 -2.23 1.04
C MET A 116 8.72 -2.40 1.33
N GLY A 117 7.95 -1.31 1.28
CA GLY A 117 6.50 -1.34 1.45
C GLY A 117 5.75 -1.26 0.12
N ARG A 118 4.53 -1.81 0.06
CA ARG A 118 3.57 -1.65 -1.04
C ARG A 118 4.02 -2.20 -2.41
N ILE A 119 4.59 -3.41 -2.43
CA ILE A 119 4.87 -4.11 -3.69
C ILE A 119 3.97 -5.34 -3.78
N ALA A 120 3.14 -5.39 -4.82
CA ALA A 120 2.42 -6.59 -5.20
C ALA A 120 3.28 -7.37 -6.20
N ILE A 121 3.63 -8.61 -5.86
CA ILE A 121 4.30 -9.57 -6.75
C ILE A 121 3.51 -10.88 -6.78
N THR A 122 3.65 -11.64 -7.86
CA THR A 122 3.11 -13.01 -7.95
C THR A 122 4.06 -14.00 -7.28
N GLU A 123 3.57 -15.21 -6.99
CA GLU A 123 4.40 -16.32 -6.47
C GLU A 123 5.58 -16.64 -7.40
N GLU A 124 5.36 -16.65 -8.72
CA GLU A 124 6.44 -16.84 -9.70
C GLU A 124 7.50 -15.73 -9.63
N GLN A 125 7.07 -14.47 -9.43
CA GLN A 125 7.98 -13.34 -9.28
C GLN A 125 8.73 -13.39 -7.94
N GLU A 126 8.08 -13.87 -6.89
CA GLU A 126 8.70 -14.14 -5.58
C GLU A 126 9.81 -15.18 -5.70
N GLU A 127 9.55 -16.33 -6.32
CA GLU A 127 10.55 -17.39 -6.55
C GLU A 127 11.71 -16.88 -7.39
N LYS A 128 11.41 -16.12 -8.46
CA LYS A 128 12.44 -15.52 -9.31
C LYS A 128 13.33 -14.55 -8.52
N LEU A 129 12.75 -13.70 -7.68
CA LEU A 129 13.51 -12.76 -6.86
C LEU A 129 14.38 -13.51 -5.84
N ALA A 130 13.86 -14.57 -5.22
CA ALA A 130 14.63 -15.42 -4.31
C ALA A 130 15.86 -16.02 -4.99
N ASN A 131 15.69 -16.53 -6.22
CA ASN A 131 16.79 -17.07 -7.03
C ASN A 131 17.81 -15.99 -7.45
N GLU A 132 17.36 -14.80 -7.84
CA GLU A 132 18.25 -13.68 -8.18
C GLU A 132 19.09 -13.24 -6.97
N VAL A 133 18.47 -13.10 -5.80
CA VAL A 133 19.17 -12.78 -4.55
C VAL A 133 20.16 -13.88 -4.17
N TYR A 134 19.75 -15.15 -4.22
CA TYR A 134 20.61 -16.29 -3.93
C TYR A 134 21.85 -16.31 -4.81
N ASN A 135 21.67 -16.24 -6.13
CA ASN A 135 22.77 -16.24 -7.08
C ASN A 135 23.73 -15.06 -6.84
N LYS A 136 23.18 -13.89 -6.50
CA LYS A 136 23.99 -12.71 -6.18
C LYS A 136 24.82 -12.88 -4.91
N LEU A 137 24.28 -13.51 -3.89
CA LEU A 137 25.02 -13.83 -2.66
C LEU A 137 26.16 -14.81 -2.92
N ILE A 138 25.93 -15.84 -3.76
CA ILE A 138 26.96 -16.79 -4.17
C ILE A 138 28.07 -16.08 -4.96
N GLU A 139 27.70 -15.19 -5.91
CA GLU A 139 28.69 -14.37 -6.64
C GLU A 139 29.58 -13.57 -5.68
N PHE A 140 28.99 -12.92 -4.68
CA PHE A 140 29.77 -12.16 -3.68
C PHE A 140 30.66 -13.07 -2.84
N ASP A 141 30.19 -14.24 -2.41
CA ASP A 141 30.99 -15.20 -1.64
C ASP A 141 32.21 -15.68 -2.45
N VAL A 142 32.01 -16.05 -3.72
CA VAL A 142 33.10 -16.47 -4.62
C VAL A 142 34.10 -15.34 -4.82
N GLN A 143 33.64 -14.12 -5.13
CA GLN A 143 34.51 -12.95 -5.33
C GLN A 143 35.36 -12.67 -4.09
N ASN A 144 34.74 -12.67 -2.91
CA ASN A 144 35.42 -12.38 -1.65
C ASN A 144 36.42 -13.48 -1.24
N LYS A 145 36.16 -14.74 -1.60
CA LYS A 145 37.11 -15.85 -1.40
C LYS A 145 38.29 -15.81 -2.38
N SER A 146 38.09 -15.26 -3.58
CA SER A 146 39.11 -15.22 -4.64
C SER A 146 39.97 -13.95 -4.68
N GLY A 147 39.60 -12.88 -3.97
CA GLY A 147 40.29 -11.59 -3.99
C GLY A 147 41.36 -11.42 -2.91
N GLU A 148 42.48 -10.78 -3.23
CA GLU A 148 43.48 -10.35 -2.24
C GLU A 148 43.05 -9.04 -1.56
N GLY A 149 43.14 -8.99 -0.22
CA GLY A 149 42.78 -7.81 0.59
C GLY A 149 41.35 -7.84 1.12
N CYS A 150 41.05 -8.80 2.00
CA CYS A 150 39.70 -8.95 2.55
C CYS A 150 39.43 -7.89 3.64
N LYS A 151 38.53 -6.94 3.36
CA LYS A 151 37.87 -6.16 4.42
C LYS A 151 37.11 -7.13 5.33
N ARG A 152 36.88 -6.76 6.60
CA ARG A 152 36.13 -7.58 7.57
C ARG A 152 34.80 -8.06 6.97
N LEU A 153 34.70 -9.36 6.71
CA LEU A 153 33.50 -10.01 6.19
C LEU A 153 32.39 -10.04 7.24
N ARG A 154 31.15 -10.08 6.77
CA ARG A 154 29.96 -10.24 7.61
C ARG A 154 29.24 -11.50 7.19
N ASN A 155 28.83 -12.31 8.17
CA ASN A 155 27.90 -13.40 7.89
C ASN A 155 26.51 -12.79 7.67
N VAL A 156 25.85 -13.18 6.59
CA VAL A 156 24.53 -12.67 6.22
C VAL A 156 23.59 -13.85 6.16
N LEU A 157 22.57 -13.83 7.03
CA LEU A 157 21.39 -14.68 6.91
C LEU A 157 20.27 -13.81 6.36
N MET A 158 19.69 -14.18 5.22
CA MET A 158 18.50 -13.55 4.68
C MET A 158 17.30 -14.46 4.93
N THR A 159 16.28 -13.94 5.58
CA THR A 159 15.02 -14.63 5.83
C THR A 159 13.91 -13.87 5.13
N TYR A 160 13.07 -14.58 4.37
CA TYR A 160 11.81 -14.03 3.91
C TYR A 160 10.78 -14.17 5.03
N THR A 161 10.12 -13.07 5.37
CA THR A 161 8.98 -13.07 6.30
C THR A 161 7.81 -12.47 5.55
N PRO A 162 6.66 -13.18 5.46
CA PRO A 162 5.45 -12.59 4.91
C PRO A 162 5.14 -11.28 5.64
N GLY A 163 5.10 -10.17 4.91
CA GLY A 163 4.72 -8.88 5.49
C GLY A 163 3.21 -8.79 5.66
N ASN A 164 2.76 -8.06 6.68
CA ASN A 164 1.36 -7.68 6.77
C ASN A 164 1.07 -6.47 5.89
N GLN A 165 -0.18 -6.38 5.44
CA GLN A 165 -0.68 -5.15 4.86
C GLN A 165 -0.66 -4.05 5.92
N ILE A 166 -0.05 -2.91 5.59
CA ILE A 166 -0.05 -1.75 6.47
C ILE A 166 -1.31 -0.96 6.19
N PHE A 167 -2.22 -0.98 7.16
CA PHE A 167 -3.41 -0.13 7.19
C PHE A 167 -3.10 1.18 7.89
N LEU A 168 -3.77 2.25 7.46
CA LEU A 168 -3.64 3.58 8.06
C LEU A 168 -4.52 3.73 9.31
N ALA A 169 -5.67 3.04 9.32
CA ALA A 169 -6.61 2.95 10.43
C ALA A 169 -6.54 1.58 11.13
N ASP A 170 -7.04 1.52 12.36
CA ASP A 170 -7.12 0.27 13.12
C ASP A 170 -8.23 -0.66 12.61
N THR A 171 -9.26 -0.09 11.96
CA THR A 171 -10.39 -0.82 11.37
C THR A 171 -11.07 0.03 10.28
N ILE A 172 -12.00 -0.59 9.55
CA ILE A 172 -12.92 0.09 8.63
C ILE A 172 -14.29 0.14 9.30
N PRO A 173 -14.70 1.30 9.88
CA PRO A 173 -15.93 1.40 10.64
C PRO A 173 -17.16 1.58 9.74
N ASN A 174 -18.34 1.46 10.35
CA ASN A 174 -19.55 2.02 9.75
C ASN A 174 -19.48 3.56 9.76
N ILE A 175 -19.98 4.19 8.70
CA ILE A 175 -19.92 5.63 8.49
C ILE A 175 -21.29 6.21 8.19
N ASP A 176 -21.42 7.53 8.34
CA ASP A 176 -22.60 8.30 7.99
C ASP A 176 -22.29 9.38 6.93
N GLY A 177 -23.28 10.23 6.66
CA GLY A 177 -23.16 11.29 5.66
C GLY A 177 -22.15 12.39 6.01
N GLU A 178 -21.58 12.44 7.22
CA GLU A 178 -20.59 13.45 7.59
C GLU A 178 -19.31 13.32 6.77
N LEU A 179 -18.94 12.11 6.36
CA LEU A 179 -17.80 11.90 5.46
C LEU A 179 -18.01 12.62 4.12
N LEU A 180 -19.20 12.46 3.52
CA LEU A 180 -19.50 13.08 2.22
C LEU A 180 -19.54 14.60 2.34
N LYS A 181 -20.11 15.13 3.43
CA LYS A 181 -20.10 16.58 3.71
C LYS A 181 -18.67 17.11 3.81
N ALA A 182 -17.79 16.41 4.52
CA ALA A 182 -16.39 16.82 4.65
C ALA A 182 -15.66 16.86 3.30
N ILE A 183 -15.92 15.89 2.41
CA ILE A 183 -15.34 15.86 1.06
C ILE A 183 -15.90 17.00 0.20
N SER A 184 -17.22 17.22 0.20
CA SER A 184 -17.84 18.35 -0.50
C SER A 184 -17.23 19.70 -0.11
N MET A 185 -17.10 19.95 1.21
CA MET A 185 -16.51 21.20 1.71
C MET A 185 -15.03 21.36 1.36
N ALA A 186 -14.30 20.26 1.17
CA ALA A 186 -12.90 20.29 0.75
C ALA A 186 -12.75 20.59 -0.74
N ASN A 187 -13.70 20.14 -1.56
CA ASN A 187 -13.72 20.40 -3.01
C ASN A 187 -14.21 21.81 -3.40
N GLU A 188 -14.87 22.52 -2.48
CA GLU A 188 -15.34 23.91 -2.67
C GLU A 188 -14.28 24.98 -2.37
N LYS A 189 -13.10 24.59 -1.85
CA LYS A 189 -11.99 25.48 -1.53
C LYS A 189 -10.95 25.52 -2.65
#